data_AF-A0A1W6LEW2-F1
#
_entry.id   AF-A0A1W6LEW2-F1
#
_cell.length_a   1.000
_cell.length_b   1.000
_cell.length_c   1.000
_cell.angle_alpha   90.00
_cell.angle_beta   90.00
_cell.angle_gamma   90.00
#
_symmetry.space_group_name_H-M   'P 1'
#
loop_
_entity.id
_entity.type
_entity.pdbx_description
1 polymer ?
#
loop_
_entity_poly.entity_id
_entity_poly.type
_entity_poly.pdbx_seq_one_letter_code
_entity_poly.pdbx_strand_id
1 'polypeptide(L)'
;MNWLDRIAAASGAAAAASLAAIGLVITAQIVARLFGQQIPAADDFAAWAMAASAFLALPYAMRHGDHIRVTLMLQFLPKGWERGFEVLATAIGCGLAGWAAWHTVTFVFESWQYGEVAQGMLRVPLWIPQLSMAVGMALLAVMLADRLWRVATGRPPADASAEVARTE
;
A
#
# COMPACT_ATOMS: atom_id res chain seq x y z
N MET A 1 7.36 -16.05 12.11
CA MET A 1 6.52 -15.17 11.27
C MET A 1 5.29 -14.78 12.06
N ASN A 2 5.16 -13.51 12.44
CA ASN A 2 3.98 -13.03 13.15
C ASN A 2 2.78 -13.02 12.20
N TRP A 3 1.56 -13.04 12.74
CA TRP A 3 0.33 -12.99 11.94
C TRP A 3 0.26 -11.75 11.03
N LEU A 4 0.80 -10.62 11.48
CA LEU A 4 0.93 -9.38 10.71
C LEU A 4 1.88 -9.52 9.51
N ASP A 5 2.95 -10.31 9.62
CA ASP A 5 3.87 -10.54 8.51
C ASP A 5 3.19 -11.36 7.41
N ARG A 6 2.32 -12.29 7.79
CA ARG A 6 1.52 -13.07 6.84
C ARG A 6 0.52 -12.20 6.08
N ILE A 7 -0.12 -11.25 6.78
CA ILE A 7 -1.04 -10.29 6.15
C ILE A 7 -0.28 -9.37 5.19
N ALA A 8 0.91 -8.89 5.60
CA ALA A 8 1.77 -8.09 4.73
C ALA A 8 2.21 -8.85 3.48
N ALA A 9 2.65 -10.10 3.64
CA ALA A 9 3.05 -10.95 2.53
C ALA A 9 1.87 -11.23 1.59
N ALA A 10 0.67 -11.47 2.14
CA ALA A 10 -0.54 -11.66 1.35
C ALA A 10 -0.92 -10.40 0.56
N SER A 11 -0.85 -9.21 1.17
CA SER A 11 -1.13 -7.95 0.47
C SER A 11 -0.08 -7.65 -0.61
N GLY A 12 1.20 -7.92 -0.33
CA GLY A 12 2.28 -7.81 -1.31
C GLY A 12 2.11 -8.77 -2.49
N ALA A 13 1.71 -10.02 -2.23
CA ALA A 13 1.41 -10.99 -3.28
C ALA A 13 0.20 -10.56 -4.13
N ALA A 14 -0.85 -10.02 -3.49
CA ALA A 14 -1.99 -9.45 -4.20
C ALA A 14 -1.57 -8.27 -5.09
N ALA A 15 -0.71 -7.38 -4.58
CA ALA A 15 -0.17 -6.26 -5.35
C ALA A 15 0.66 -6.72 -6.56
N ALA A 16 1.52 -7.72 -6.38
CA ALA A 16 2.30 -8.31 -7.46
C ALA A 16 1.40 -8.98 -8.52
N ALA A 17 0.34 -9.67 -8.09
CA ALA A 17 -0.65 -10.24 -8.99
C ALA A 17 -1.40 -9.16 -9.79
N SER A 18 -1.79 -8.06 -9.14
CA SER A 18 -2.39 -6.91 -9.82
C SER A 18 -1.43 -6.28 -10.83
N LEU A 19 -0.15 -6.13 -10.50
CA LEU A 19 0.87 -5.62 -11.42
C LEU A 19 1.07 -6.55 -12.64
N ALA A 20 1.12 -7.87 -12.42
CA ALA A 20 1.19 -8.84 -13.50
C ALA A 20 -0.07 -8.79 -14.40
N ALA A 21 -1.25 -8.59 -13.80
CA ALA A 21 -2.50 -8.42 -14.52
C ALA A 21 -2.48 -7.19 -15.44
N ILE A 22 -1.92 -6.06 -15.00
CA ILE A 22 -1.72 -4.87 -15.86
C ILE A 22 -0.89 -5.23 -17.08
N GLY A 23 0.24 -5.94 -16.89
CA GLY A 23 1.11 -6.38 -17.98
C GLY A 23 0.38 -7.27 -18.99
N LEU A 24 -0.45 -8.19 -18.51
CA LEU A 24 -1.28 -9.06 -19.35
C LEU A 24 -2.33 -8.26 -20.13
N VAL A 25 -3.04 -7.34 -19.48
CA VAL A 25 -4.08 -6.50 -20.12
C VAL A 25 -3.48 -5.63 -21.21
N ILE A 26 -2.38 -4.93 -20.93
CA ILE A 26 -1.71 -4.06 -21.90
C ILE A 26 -1.15 -4.89 -23.06
N THR A 27 -0.52 -6.03 -22.79
CA THR A 27 -0.01 -6.92 -23.84
C THR A 27 -1.14 -7.43 -24.73
N ALA A 28 -2.27 -7.87 -24.14
CA ALA A 28 -3.44 -8.31 -24.88
C ALA A 28 -4.03 -7.18 -25.74
N GLN A 29 -4.05 -5.95 -25.23
CA GLN A 29 -4.52 -4.77 -25.96
C GLN A 29 -3.60 -4.42 -27.14
N ILE A 30 -2.28 -4.52 -26.96
CA ILE A 30 -1.30 -4.34 -28.05
C ILE A 30 -1.54 -5.40 -29.13
N VAL A 31 -1.68 -6.68 -28.75
CA VAL A 31 -1.93 -7.78 -29.69
C VAL A 31 -3.26 -7.59 -30.43
N ALA A 32 -4.35 -7.29 -29.73
CA ALA A 32 -5.65 -7.05 -30.34
C ALA A 32 -5.59 -5.91 -31.37
N ARG A 33 -4.86 -4.83 -31.06
CA ARG A 33 -4.66 -3.68 -31.95
C ARG A 33 -3.92 -4.07 -33.22
N LEU A 34 -2.98 -5.03 -33.18
CA LEU A 34 -2.32 -5.56 -34.38
C LEU A 34 -3.29 -6.29 -35.32
N PHE A 35 -4.37 -6.88 -34.78
CA PHE A 35 -5.45 -7.51 -35.55
C PHE A 35 -6.58 -6.54 -35.94
N GLY A 36 -6.39 -5.22 -35.73
CA GLY A 36 -7.41 -4.21 -36.03
C GLY A 36 -8.62 -4.23 -35.09
N GLN A 37 -8.54 -4.97 -33.98
CA GLN A 37 -9.57 -5.03 -32.94
C GLN A 37 -9.14 -4.15 -31.76
N GLN A 38 -10.07 -3.44 -31.13
CA GLN A 38 -9.78 -2.71 -29.89
C GLN A 38 -10.61 -3.32 -28.77
N ILE A 39 -9.96 -3.71 -27.68
CA ILE A 39 -10.65 -4.19 -26.48
C ILE A 39 -11.28 -2.97 -25.79
N PRO A 40 -12.61 -2.87 -25.72
CA PRO A 40 -13.27 -1.78 -25.00
C PRO A 40 -12.96 -1.88 -23.50
N ALA A 41 -12.70 -0.74 -22.84
CA ALA A 41 -12.45 -0.63 -21.39
C ALA A 41 -11.15 -1.28 -20.85
N ALA A 42 -10.23 -1.77 -21.69
CA ALA A 42 -8.94 -2.32 -21.23
C ALA A 42 -8.12 -1.30 -20.41
N ASP A 43 -8.14 -0.04 -20.82
CA ASP A 43 -7.46 1.06 -20.12
C ASP A 43 -8.04 1.30 -18.71
N ASP A 44 -9.37 1.18 -18.54
CA ASP A 44 -10.03 1.33 -17.25
C ASP A 44 -9.62 0.20 -16.28
N PHE A 45 -9.60 -1.04 -16.75
CA PHE A 45 -9.14 -2.19 -15.96
C PHE A 45 -7.65 -2.08 -15.58
N ALA A 46 -6.81 -1.62 -16.50
CA ALA A 46 -5.39 -1.40 -16.22
C ALA A 46 -5.20 -0.30 -15.16
N ALA A 47 -5.96 0.79 -15.22
CA ALA A 47 -5.93 1.85 -14.22
C ALA A 47 -6.37 1.37 -12.83
N TRP A 48 -7.44 0.57 -12.75
CA TRP A 48 -7.91 0.02 -11.47
C TRP A 48 -6.93 -0.99 -10.88
N ALA A 49 -6.36 -1.86 -11.71
CA ALA A 49 -5.32 -2.80 -11.27
C ALA A 49 -4.05 -2.09 -10.85
N MET A 50 -3.68 -0.98 -11.51
CA MET A 50 -2.57 -0.12 -11.12
C MET A 50 -2.80 0.48 -9.72
N ALA A 51 -3.96 1.08 -9.47
CA ALA A 51 -4.31 1.59 -8.15
C ALA A 51 -4.25 0.49 -7.09
N ALA A 52 -4.84 -0.68 -7.36
CA ALA A 52 -4.80 -1.82 -6.44
C ALA A 52 -3.36 -2.25 -6.13
N SER A 53 -2.50 -2.35 -7.15
CA SER A 53 -1.09 -2.73 -6.97
C SER A 53 -0.33 -1.73 -6.08
N ALA A 54 -0.55 -0.43 -6.29
CA ALA A 54 0.14 0.61 -5.54
C ALA A 54 -0.25 0.59 -4.05
N PHE A 55 -1.55 0.55 -3.75
CA PHE A 55 -2.01 0.61 -2.36
C PHE A 55 -1.81 -0.70 -1.59
N LEU A 56 -1.98 -1.86 -2.23
CA LEU A 56 -1.77 -3.17 -1.58
C LEU A 56 -0.29 -3.50 -1.35
N ALA A 57 0.62 -2.85 -2.07
CA ALA A 57 2.06 -2.98 -1.87
C ALA A 57 2.57 -2.22 -0.63
N LEU A 58 1.90 -1.12 -0.23
CA LEU A 58 2.31 -0.27 0.89
C LEU A 58 2.54 -1.03 2.21
N PRO A 59 1.66 -1.94 2.66
CA PRO A 59 1.87 -2.68 3.90
C PRO A 59 3.11 -3.59 3.80
N TYR A 60 3.29 -4.26 2.67
CA TYR A 60 4.46 -5.10 2.43
C TYR A 60 5.76 -4.28 2.45
N ALA A 61 5.77 -3.12 1.79
CA ALA A 61 6.92 -2.20 1.76
C ALA A 61 7.26 -1.65 3.15
N MET A 62 6.25 -1.27 3.94
CA MET A 62 6.42 -0.79 5.31
C MET A 62 7.05 -1.87 6.22
N ARG A 63 6.69 -3.14 6.04
CA ARG A 63 7.26 -4.27 6.81
C ARG A 63 8.68 -4.64 6.42
N HIS A 64 9.05 -4.46 5.16
CA HIS A 64 10.37 -4.79 4.64
C HIS A 64 11.35 -3.62 4.68
N GLY A 65 10.98 -2.51 5.32
CA GLY A 65 11.89 -1.40 5.58
C GLY A 65 12.23 -0.55 4.37
N ASP A 66 11.44 -0.59 3.29
CA ASP A 66 11.72 0.18 2.04
C ASP A 66 11.40 1.68 2.18
N HIS A 67 10.87 2.13 3.32
CA HIS A 67 10.71 3.55 3.58
C HIS A 67 12.05 4.17 3.99
N ILE A 68 12.50 5.14 3.19
CA ILE A 68 13.67 5.99 3.40
C ILE A 68 13.73 6.39 4.87
N ARG A 69 14.60 5.65 5.55
CA ARG A 69 14.97 5.82 6.93
C ARG A 69 15.35 7.30 7.13
N VAL A 70 14.59 8.03 7.96
CA VAL A 70 15.15 9.18 8.72
C VAL A 70 16.34 8.71 9.57
N THR A 71 16.56 7.37 9.64
CA THR A 71 17.84 6.66 9.76
C THR A 71 19.04 7.54 9.49
N LEU A 72 19.16 8.02 8.24
CA LEU A 72 20.32 8.77 7.76
C LEU A 72 20.57 10.07 8.53
N MET A 73 19.53 10.78 8.99
CA MET A 73 19.68 11.94 9.88
C MET A 73 19.89 11.55 11.34
N LEU A 74 19.34 10.42 11.78
CA LEU A 74 19.45 9.91 13.14
C LEU A 74 20.88 9.39 13.46
N GLN A 75 21.63 8.90 12.46
CA GLN A 75 23.04 8.47 12.63
C GLN A 75 23.97 9.61 13.07
N PHE A 76 23.58 10.87 12.81
CA PHE A 76 24.33 12.06 13.17
C PHE A 76 23.91 12.63 14.54
N LEU A 77 22.88 12.07 15.19
CA LEU A 77 22.35 12.56 16.46
C LEU A 77 22.89 11.77 17.66
N PRO A 78 23.02 12.39 18.85
CA PRO A 78 23.39 11.67 20.07
C PRO A 78 22.32 10.63 20.43
N LYS A 79 22.76 9.41 20.81
CA LYS A 79 21.91 8.22 21.10
C LYS A 79 20.71 8.44 22.03
N GLY A 80 20.71 9.52 22.82
CA GLY A 80 19.59 9.86 23.71
C GLY A 80 18.40 10.53 23.03
N TRP A 81 18.62 11.28 21.94
CA TRP A 81 17.56 12.03 21.24
C TRP A 81 17.01 11.26 20.02
N GLU A 82 17.80 10.32 19.51
CA GLU A 82 17.46 9.44 18.39
C GLU A 82 16.10 8.75 18.59
N ARG A 83 15.91 8.14 19.77
CA ARG A 83 14.67 7.42 20.07
C ARG A 83 13.44 8.32 20.16
N GLY A 84 13.60 9.55 20.67
CA GLY A 84 12.51 10.53 20.75
C GLY A 84 12.06 10.98 19.36
N PHE A 85 13.02 11.26 18.46
CA PHE A 85 12.74 11.62 17.08
C PHE A 85 12.13 10.46 16.28
N GLU A 86 12.60 9.23 16.50
CA GLU A 86 12.04 8.05 15.83
C GLU A 86 10.58 7.80 16.26
N VAL A 87 10.27 7.93 17.55
CA VAL A 87 8.89 7.86 18.06
C VAL A 87 8.05 8.96 17.44
N LEU A 88 8.52 10.20 17.43
CA LEU A 88 7.77 11.34 16.89
C LEU A 88 7.50 11.17 15.39
N ALA A 89 8.50 10.81 14.60
CA ALA A 89 8.36 10.58 13.17
C ALA A 89 7.37 9.44 12.88
N THR A 90 7.47 8.34 13.64
CA THR A 90 6.55 7.20 13.49
C THR A 90 5.14 7.56 13.95
N ALA A 91 4.99 8.39 14.98
CA ALA A 91 3.69 8.87 15.46
C ALA A 91 3.00 9.77 14.43
N ILE A 92 3.75 10.68 13.80
CA ILE A 92 3.24 11.53 12.70
C ILE A 92 2.82 10.66 11.52
N GLY A 93 3.68 9.71 11.10
CA GLY A 93 3.36 8.76 10.03
C GLY A 93 2.10 7.94 10.34
N CYS A 94 1.99 7.42 11.55
CA CYS A 94 0.81 6.68 12.01
C CYS A 94 -0.45 7.55 12.03
N GLY A 95 -0.34 8.80 12.46
CA GLY A 95 -1.45 9.76 12.46
C GLY A 95 -1.95 10.07 11.05
N LEU A 96 -1.02 10.36 10.12
CA LEU A 96 -1.34 10.61 8.71
C LEU A 96 -1.95 9.38 8.03
N ALA A 97 -1.39 8.18 8.28
CA ALA A 97 -1.92 6.94 7.73
C ALA A 97 -3.31 6.60 8.29
N GLY A 98 -3.53 6.82 9.59
CA GLY A 98 -4.84 6.65 10.22
C GLY A 98 -5.88 7.63 9.68
N TRP A 99 -5.51 8.89 9.52
CA TRP A 99 -6.36 9.92 8.89
C TRP A 99 -6.71 9.55 7.44
N ALA A 100 -5.71 9.14 6.65
CA ALA A 100 -5.93 8.75 5.26
C ALA A 100 -6.77 7.46 5.15
N ALA A 101 -6.58 6.49 6.05
CA ALA A 101 -7.42 5.29 6.13
C ALA A 101 -8.88 5.64 6.42
N TRP A 102 -9.14 6.56 7.37
CA TRP A 102 -10.49 7.03 7.66
C TRP A 102 -11.14 7.67 6.42
N HIS A 103 -10.45 8.61 5.78
CA HIS A 103 -10.97 9.29 4.59
C HIS A 103 -11.18 8.34 3.41
N THR A 104 -10.30 7.36 3.18
CA THR A 104 -10.47 6.40 2.08
C THR A 104 -11.62 5.44 2.30
N VAL A 105 -11.88 5.02 3.55
CA VAL A 105 -13.07 4.22 3.88
C VAL A 105 -14.36 5.03 3.70
N THR A 106 -14.39 6.27 4.19
CA THR A 106 -15.54 7.16 4.01
C THR A 106 -15.80 7.43 2.52
N PHE A 107 -14.76 7.66 1.73
CA PHE A 107 -14.86 7.86 0.29
C PHE A 107 -15.48 6.64 -0.43
N VAL A 108 -15.06 5.43 -0.08
CA VAL A 108 -15.68 4.19 -0.62
C VAL A 108 -17.16 4.10 -0.24
N PHE A 109 -17.48 4.43 1.02
CA PHE A 109 -18.84 4.37 1.52
C PHE A 109 -19.76 5.38 0.85
N GLU A 110 -19.30 6.62 0.67
CA GLU A 110 -19.99 7.65 -0.10
C GLU A 110 -20.20 7.21 -1.55
N SER A 111 -19.15 6.70 -2.21
CA SER A 111 -19.23 6.19 -3.58
C SER A 111 -20.26 5.06 -3.73
N TRP A 112 -20.37 4.20 -2.71
CA TRP A 112 -21.42 3.18 -2.64
C TRP A 112 -22.81 3.77 -2.42
N GLN A 113 -22.98 4.75 -1.52
CA GLN A 113 -24.27 5.40 -1.26
C GLN A 113 -24.80 6.20 -2.45
N TYR A 114 -23.93 6.93 -3.15
CA TYR A 114 -24.30 7.71 -4.33
C TYR A 114 -24.40 6.86 -5.60
N GLY A 115 -24.06 5.57 -5.52
CA GLY A 115 -24.10 4.65 -6.66
C GLY A 115 -23.17 5.09 -7.79
N GLU A 116 -22.01 5.66 -7.45
CA GLU A 116 -21.09 6.18 -8.44
C GLU A 116 -20.58 5.06 -9.36
N VAL A 117 -20.71 5.31 -10.65
CA VAL A 117 -20.23 4.42 -11.70
C VAL A 117 -19.08 5.05 -12.43
N ALA A 118 -18.13 4.22 -12.85
CA ALA A 118 -17.00 4.66 -13.64
C ALA A 118 -17.48 5.42 -14.89
N GLN A 119 -16.82 6.54 -15.19
CA GLN A 119 -17.07 7.34 -16.39
C GLN A 119 -16.49 6.71 -17.66
N GLY A 120 -15.79 5.58 -17.52
CA GLY A 120 -15.20 4.81 -18.60
C GLY A 120 -16.23 4.13 -19.50
N MET A 121 -15.73 3.37 -20.46
CA MET A 121 -16.57 2.72 -21.49
C MET A 121 -17.48 1.63 -20.89
N LEU A 122 -17.10 1.11 -19.72
CA LEU A 122 -17.85 0.13 -18.95
C LEU A 122 -18.37 0.75 -17.64
N ARG A 123 -19.69 0.74 -17.44
CA ARG A 123 -20.33 1.22 -16.21
C ARG A 123 -20.12 0.22 -15.06
N VAL A 124 -18.94 0.28 -14.45
CA VAL A 124 -18.60 -0.52 -13.26
C VAL A 124 -18.77 0.34 -12.01
N PRO A 125 -19.33 -0.20 -10.92
CA PRO A 125 -19.42 0.52 -9.65
C PRO A 125 -18.01 0.85 -9.11
N LEU A 126 -17.76 2.14 -8.84
CA LEU A 126 -16.43 2.64 -8.41
C LEU A 126 -16.00 2.15 -7.03
N TRP A 127 -16.95 1.76 -6.17
CA TRP A 127 -16.65 1.23 -4.86
C TRP A 127 -15.77 -0.04 -4.91
N ILE A 128 -15.88 -0.87 -5.97
CA ILE A 128 -15.08 -2.10 -6.12
C ILE A 128 -13.57 -1.78 -6.25
N PRO A 129 -13.11 -0.99 -7.23
CA PRO A 129 -11.69 -0.64 -7.32
C PRO A 129 -11.23 0.21 -6.13
N GLN A 130 -12.07 1.10 -5.59
CA GLN A 130 -11.70 1.91 -4.43
C GLN A 130 -11.52 1.09 -3.14
N LEU A 131 -12.15 -0.08 -3.01
CA LEU A 131 -11.91 -0.98 -1.86
C LEU A 131 -10.44 -1.39 -1.75
N SER A 132 -9.75 -1.60 -2.88
CA SER A 132 -8.32 -1.96 -2.86
C SER A 132 -7.46 -0.87 -2.19
N MET A 133 -7.81 0.39 -2.43
CA MET A 133 -7.21 1.55 -1.79
C MET A 133 -7.52 1.60 -0.29
N ALA A 134 -8.80 1.48 0.09
CA ALA A 134 -9.19 1.52 1.50
C ALA A 134 -8.56 0.38 2.31
N VAL A 135 -8.50 -0.83 1.76
CA VAL A 135 -7.84 -1.99 2.39
C VAL A 135 -6.33 -1.73 2.52
N GLY A 136 -5.66 -1.27 1.47
CA GLY A 136 -4.23 -0.97 1.51
C GLY A 136 -3.87 0.09 2.56
N MET A 137 -4.66 1.17 2.63
CA MET A 137 -4.46 2.25 3.61
C MET A 137 -4.76 1.82 5.05
N ALA A 138 -5.81 1.04 5.26
CA ALA A 138 -6.13 0.50 6.58
C ALA A 138 -5.02 -0.44 7.08
N LEU A 139 -4.51 -1.33 6.22
CA LEU A 139 -3.40 -2.21 6.56
C LEU A 139 -2.11 -1.43 6.86
N LEU A 140 -1.82 -0.37 6.08
CA LEU A 140 -0.69 0.51 6.33
C LEU A 140 -0.79 1.17 7.72
N ALA A 141 -1.95 1.69 8.08
CA ALA A 141 -2.19 2.29 9.39
C ALA A 141 -1.95 1.29 10.54
N VAL A 142 -2.43 0.04 10.38
CA VAL A 142 -2.18 -1.03 11.37
C VAL A 142 -0.69 -1.34 11.50
N MET A 143 0.06 -1.35 10.40
CA MET A 143 1.50 -1.63 10.45
C MET A 143 2.30 -0.50 11.08
N LEU A 144 1.93 0.75 10.82
CA LEU A 144 2.52 1.92 11.49
C LEU A 144 2.18 1.95 12.98
N ALA A 145 0.98 1.55 13.37
CA ALA A 145 0.60 1.44 14.78
C ALA A 145 1.42 0.36 15.51
N ASP A 146 1.62 -0.83 14.90
CA ASP A 146 2.49 -1.87 15.45
C ASP A 146 3.96 -1.40 15.54
N ARG A 147 4.44 -0.65 14.54
CA ARG A 147 5.78 -0.05 14.55
C ARG A 147 5.92 0.97 15.68
N LEU A 148 4.97 1.90 15.81
CA LEU A 148 4.95 2.89 16.89
C LEU A 148 4.96 2.22 18.26
N TRP A 149 4.15 1.18 18.45
CA TRP A 149 4.12 0.40 19.69
C TRP A 149 5.47 -0.25 20.01
N ARG A 150 6.14 -0.85 19.02
CA ARG A 150 7.47 -1.47 19.20
C ARG A 150 8.54 -0.45 19.56
N VAL A 151 8.59 0.66 18.82
CA VAL A 151 9.57 1.75 19.06
C VAL A 151 9.34 2.38 20.45
N ALA A 152 8.08 2.62 20.83
CA ALA A 152 7.73 3.14 22.15
C ALA A 152 8.14 2.17 23.28
N THR A 153 7.89 0.87 23.12
CA THR A 153 8.25 -0.17 24.10
C THR A 153 9.73 -0.56 24.09
N GLY A 154 10.52 -0.08 23.13
CA GLY A 154 11.95 -0.40 23.00
C GLY A 154 12.24 -1.79 22.47
N ARG A 155 11.24 -2.41 21.84
CA ARG A 155 11.42 -3.67 21.12
C ARG A 155 12.01 -3.38 19.74
N PRO A 156 12.85 -4.29 19.19
CA PRO A 156 13.36 -4.12 17.84
C PRO A 156 12.19 -3.99 16.85
N PRO A 157 12.23 -3.00 15.94
CA PRO A 157 11.26 -2.90 14.84
C PRO A 157 11.26 -4.18 14.01
N ALA A 158 10.10 -4.61 13.52
CA ALA A 158 9.99 -5.85 12.74
C ALA A 158 10.84 -5.80 11.45
N ASP A 159 10.94 -4.59 10.90
CA ASP A 159 11.69 -4.14 9.74
C ASP A 159 13.21 -4.29 9.90
N ALA A 160 13.76 -4.20 11.13
CA ALA A 160 15.19 -4.39 11.37
C ALA A 160 15.65 -5.83 11.07
N SER A 161 14.78 -6.81 11.29
CA SER A 161 15.04 -8.22 11.00
C SER A 161 15.11 -8.52 9.49
N ALA A 162 14.37 -7.78 8.68
CA ALA A 162 14.35 -7.95 7.22
C ALA A 162 15.60 -7.36 6.54
N GLU A 163 16.18 -6.30 7.12
CA GLU A 163 17.41 -5.66 6.63
C GLU A 163 18.63 -6.57 6.86
N VAL A 164 18.75 -7.18 8.06
CA VAL A 164 19.83 -8.13 8.39
C VAL A 164 19.84 -9.31 7.42
N ALA A 165 18.67 -9.86 7.09
CA ALA A 165 18.52 -10.96 6.13
C ALA A 165 18.82 -10.58 4.67
N ARG A 166 18.92 -9.29 4.33
CA ARG A 166 19.23 -8.81 2.98
C ARG A 166 20.71 -8.46 2.81
N THR A 167 21.43 -8.31 3.91
CA THR A 167 22.89 -8.04 3.95
C THR A 167 23.75 -9.30 4.11
N GLU A 168 23.13 -10.44 4.42
CA GLU A 168 23.74 -11.78 4.43
C GLU A 168 23.55 -12.48 3.07
#